data_AF-A0A945U936-F1
#
_entry.id   AF-A0A945U936-F1
#
_cell.length_a   1.000
_cell.length_b   1.000
_cell.length_c   1.000
_cell.angle_alpha   90.00
_cell.angle_beta   90.00
_cell.angle_gamma   90.00
#
_symmetry.space_group_name_H-M   'P 1'
#
loop_
_entity.id
_entity.type
_entity.pdbx_description
1 polymer ?
#
loop_
_entity_poly.entity_id
_entity_poly.type
_entity_poly.pdbx_seq_one_letter_code
_entity_poly.pdbx_strand_id
1 'polypeptide(L)'
;MRKNIIIVWVLIFSLLFLGTAFGQEAKRPYYEHPGDYRQQIDDLKSAFKKSFGYELLDMEKGWKAEEIKELTLAFSRLPETFLNIPDVKGFYHFSKLRAAPEGMPVDDVSAATFPSFQTVHRTSHRSYHVEVDDQEPRIEFFNPLFYEDRETLQNIVQHEMAHFYDIFNKYPSFSSEWLKISRFKLIHLPALDGRPGDDYLFALLNDPDAQHYAPVSSRQLPTYSRQNPQEDFANSASAYINYPYFRYSHPKRYRFMKNKVFGGKEYFSDAGVSYLEKVTTDIDRALADRDWDAAIDITREVGRDYSPEIESTLVEKLQNSLDSSSDSVRDSKLGIATCYLYSPKALQVRKNLIRKKRVSLRSLLEVRQCGLKSRRSFEKVFALWSMRNIYYFESKGRPQVQFLDPALPIAGARGFETRYLWRIYYEGSSVHMAEGSYQVEGVKSGAIKIDLQKTAVGTLNLPAEKPLVFELGTQRVHPREFNRLNSKMAKIRFVIHKGFNYEASNNPKIKIIYPDRPIFEALK
;
A
#
# COMPACT_ATOMS: atom_id res chain seq x y z
N MET A 1 49.58 -6.16 65.32
CA MET A 1 50.24 -7.25 64.56
C MET A 1 49.49 -8.54 64.83
N ARG A 2 48.94 -9.16 63.77
CA ARG A 2 48.77 -10.62 63.49
C ARG A 2 48.29 -11.52 64.66
N LYS A 3 47.30 -12.40 64.56
CA LYS A 3 46.66 -13.16 63.45
C LYS A 3 45.39 -13.83 64.04
N ASN A 4 44.25 -13.76 63.37
CA ASN A 4 43.59 -14.86 62.63
C ASN A 4 43.64 -16.26 63.29
N ILE A 5 42.48 -16.90 63.45
CA ILE A 5 42.12 -18.19 62.82
C ILE A 5 40.61 -18.47 62.99
N ILE A 6 40.09 -19.11 61.95
CA ILE A 6 38.74 -19.55 61.58
C ILE A 6 38.23 -20.70 62.47
N ILE A 7 36.90 -20.90 62.58
CA ILE A 7 36.17 -22.17 62.30
C ILE A 7 34.67 -22.05 62.68
N VAL A 8 33.83 -22.11 61.63
CA VAL A 8 32.57 -22.86 61.39
C VAL A 8 31.80 -23.41 62.62
N TRP A 9 30.48 -23.18 62.69
CA TRP A 9 29.42 -24.22 62.61
C TRP A 9 28.01 -23.62 62.76
N VAL A 10 27.07 -24.39 62.23
CA VAL A 10 25.70 -24.09 61.84
C VAL A 10 24.71 -24.38 62.98
N LEU A 11 23.50 -23.81 62.88
CA LEU A 11 22.16 -24.29 63.35
C LEU A 11 21.55 -23.77 64.68
N ILE A 12 20.34 -23.22 64.52
CA ILE A 12 19.10 -23.38 65.34
C ILE A 12 18.56 -22.13 66.08
N PHE A 13 17.41 -21.70 65.54
CA PHE A 13 16.18 -21.15 66.15
C PHE A 13 16.23 -19.93 67.09
N SER A 14 15.62 -18.85 66.56
CA SER A 14 14.42 -18.20 67.09
C SER A 14 14.40 -17.79 68.56
N LEU A 15 14.49 -16.48 68.81
CA LEU A 15 13.53 -15.73 69.65
C LEU A 15 13.81 -14.21 69.57
N LEU A 16 12.80 -13.50 69.03
CA LEU A 16 12.32 -12.18 69.43
C LEU A 16 13.35 -11.06 69.69
N PHE A 17 13.46 -10.15 68.71
CA PHE A 17 13.50 -8.71 69.02
C PHE A 17 12.42 -7.98 68.20
N LEU A 18 11.41 -7.53 68.94
CA LEU A 18 10.48 -6.47 68.56
C LEU A 18 11.24 -5.14 68.52
N GLY A 19 11.00 -4.32 67.50
CA GLY A 19 11.56 -2.97 67.44
C GLY A 19 11.43 -2.24 66.11
N THR A 20 10.22 -2.22 65.54
CA THR A 20 9.62 -1.15 64.71
C THR A 20 10.51 -0.16 63.94
N ALA A 21 10.40 -0.16 62.61
CA ALA A 21 10.23 1.07 61.82
C ALA A 21 9.54 0.77 60.47
N PHE A 22 8.23 1.01 60.47
CA PHE A 22 7.41 1.58 59.39
C PHE A 22 7.76 1.32 57.93
N GLY A 23 6.85 0.58 57.29
CA GLY A 23 6.67 0.52 55.85
C GLY A 23 5.56 -0.44 55.46
N GLN A 24 4.35 -0.28 56.03
CA GLN A 24 3.17 -0.84 55.38
C GLN A 24 3.03 -0.10 54.06
N GLU A 25 3.58 -0.67 52.98
CA GLU A 25 3.11 -0.31 51.65
C GLU A 25 1.63 -0.63 51.64
N ALA A 26 0.80 0.41 51.68
CA ALA A 26 -0.60 0.31 51.34
C ALA A 26 -0.65 -0.38 49.98
N LYS A 27 -1.12 -1.64 49.95
CA LYS A 27 -1.52 -2.31 48.70
C LYS A 27 -2.49 -1.36 48.04
N ARG A 28 -2.02 -0.64 47.01
CA ARG A 28 -2.91 0.09 46.11
C ARG A 28 -3.99 -0.91 45.69
N PRO A 29 -5.28 -0.55 45.74
CA PRO A 29 -6.27 -1.38 45.11
C PRO A 29 -5.87 -1.41 43.63
N TYR A 30 -5.30 -2.53 43.18
CA TYR A 30 -5.36 -2.84 41.77
C TYR A 30 -6.84 -2.83 41.44
N TYR A 31 -7.21 -2.08 40.41
CA TYR A 31 -8.53 -2.13 39.82
C TYR A 31 -8.74 -3.54 39.25
N GLU A 32 -8.99 -4.53 40.11
CA GLU A 32 -9.55 -5.81 39.72
C GLU A 32 -11.00 -5.53 39.34
N HIS A 33 -11.23 -5.27 38.06
CA HIS A 33 -12.59 -5.33 37.53
C HIS A 33 -13.12 -6.76 37.73
N PRO A 34 -14.34 -6.93 38.25
CA PRO A 34 -14.92 -8.25 38.47
C PRO A 34 -15.29 -8.87 37.11
N GLY A 35 -14.42 -9.70 36.56
CA GLY A 35 -14.65 -10.44 35.32
C GLY A 35 -13.49 -11.37 34.98
N ASP A 36 -13.79 -12.59 34.56
CA ASP A 36 -12.78 -13.51 34.00
C ASP A 36 -12.49 -13.12 32.55
N TYR A 37 -11.64 -12.09 32.40
CA TYR A 37 -11.21 -11.59 31.09
C TYR A 37 -10.55 -12.66 30.22
N ARG A 38 -9.89 -13.64 30.85
CA ARG A 38 -9.22 -14.71 30.12
C ARG A 38 -10.25 -15.66 29.52
N GLN A 39 -11.23 -16.09 30.30
CA GLN A 39 -12.34 -16.90 29.79
C GLN A 39 -13.09 -16.16 28.66
N GLN A 40 -13.33 -14.85 28.81
CA GLN A 40 -13.96 -14.07 27.76
C GLN A 40 -13.15 -14.07 26.45
N ILE A 41 -11.82 -13.90 26.53
CA ILE A 41 -10.94 -13.94 25.37
C ILE A 41 -10.96 -15.34 24.74
N ASP A 42 -10.85 -16.40 25.54
CA ASP A 42 -10.84 -17.79 25.07
C ASP A 42 -12.18 -18.17 24.41
N ASP A 43 -13.31 -17.70 24.93
CA ASP A 43 -14.64 -17.86 24.34
C ASP A 43 -14.73 -17.15 22.98
N LEU A 44 -14.23 -15.91 22.88
CA LEU A 44 -14.22 -15.15 21.63
C LEU A 44 -13.31 -15.79 20.58
N LYS A 45 -12.12 -16.29 20.96
CA LYS A 45 -11.24 -17.02 20.05
C LYS A 45 -11.86 -18.32 19.57
N SER A 46 -12.52 -19.05 20.47
CA SER A 46 -13.22 -20.30 20.14
C SER A 46 -14.38 -20.04 19.18
N ALA A 47 -15.14 -18.96 19.40
CA ALA A 47 -16.21 -18.54 18.50
C ALA A 47 -15.66 -18.11 17.12
N PHE A 48 -14.55 -17.38 17.10
CA PHE A 48 -13.87 -16.99 15.85
C PHE A 48 -13.43 -18.22 15.06
N LYS A 49 -12.72 -19.16 15.70
CA LYS A 49 -12.30 -20.43 15.09
C LYS A 49 -13.49 -21.21 14.54
N LYS A 50 -14.56 -21.34 15.34
CA LYS A 50 -15.77 -22.05 14.91
C LYS A 50 -16.43 -21.39 13.70
N SER A 51 -16.38 -20.07 13.60
CA SER A 51 -17.06 -19.32 12.54
C SER A 51 -16.25 -19.25 11.23
N PHE A 52 -14.92 -19.20 11.33
CA PHE A 52 -14.06 -18.88 10.18
C PHE A 52 -12.98 -19.93 9.86
N GLY A 53 -12.78 -20.91 10.75
CA GLY A 53 -11.81 -21.99 10.59
C GLY A 53 -10.39 -21.66 11.06
N TYR A 54 -10.14 -20.46 11.57
CA TYR A 54 -8.80 -19.98 11.90
C TYR A 54 -8.63 -19.74 13.40
N GLU A 55 -7.49 -20.12 13.96
CA GLU A 55 -7.12 -19.80 15.33
C GLU A 55 -6.55 -18.37 15.44
N LEU A 56 -6.79 -17.72 16.59
CA LEU A 56 -6.14 -16.47 16.96
C LEU A 56 -5.05 -16.78 18.00
N LEU A 57 -3.83 -16.95 17.50
CA LEU A 57 -2.69 -17.45 18.26
C LEU A 57 -2.00 -16.31 19.00
N ASP A 58 -1.79 -16.49 20.32
CA ASP A 58 -1.00 -15.56 21.12
C ASP A 58 0.49 -15.84 20.87
N MET A 59 1.23 -14.85 20.39
CA MET A 59 2.68 -14.94 20.24
C MET A 59 3.35 -13.91 21.16
N GLU A 60 3.80 -12.79 20.60
CA GLU A 60 4.42 -11.72 21.39
C GLU A 60 3.40 -10.94 22.20
N LYS A 61 2.17 -10.83 21.69
CA LYS A 61 1.06 -10.13 22.32
C LYS A 61 -0.13 -11.06 22.43
N GLY A 62 -0.83 -10.95 23.56
CA GLY A 62 -2.16 -11.52 23.71
C GLY A 62 -3.18 -10.73 22.90
N TRP A 63 -4.23 -11.40 22.46
CA TRP A 63 -5.40 -10.76 21.85
C TRP A 63 -6.28 -10.06 22.90
N LYS A 64 -6.81 -8.88 22.58
CA LYS A 64 -7.84 -8.22 23.40
C LYS A 64 -9.24 -8.49 22.87
N ALA A 65 -10.24 -8.42 23.75
CA ALA A 65 -11.63 -8.72 23.40
C ALA A 65 -12.16 -7.80 22.27
N GLU A 66 -11.82 -6.52 22.28
CA GLU A 66 -12.19 -5.56 21.24
C GLU A 66 -11.51 -5.83 19.90
N GLU A 67 -10.24 -6.26 19.91
CA GLU A 67 -9.49 -6.62 18.70
C GLU A 67 -10.13 -7.82 18.02
N ILE A 68 -10.49 -8.86 18.79
CA ILE A 68 -11.17 -10.06 18.27
C ILE A 68 -12.55 -9.69 17.69
N LYS A 69 -13.29 -8.77 18.32
CA LYS A 69 -14.61 -8.32 17.82
C LYS A 69 -14.49 -7.59 16.48
N GLU A 70 -13.52 -6.69 16.32
CA GLU A 70 -13.31 -5.99 15.05
C GLU A 70 -12.81 -6.94 13.96
N LEU A 71 -11.94 -7.91 14.29
CA LEU A 71 -11.57 -8.97 13.35
C LEU A 71 -12.78 -9.83 12.95
N THR A 72 -13.61 -10.25 13.92
CA THR A 72 -14.82 -11.03 13.66
C THR A 72 -15.74 -10.30 12.66
N LEU A 73 -15.90 -8.99 12.84
CA LEU A 73 -16.69 -8.17 11.93
C LEU A 73 -16.07 -8.11 10.52
N ALA A 74 -14.75 -7.92 10.42
CA ALA A 74 -14.04 -7.91 9.13
C ALA A 74 -14.21 -9.24 8.37
N PHE A 75 -14.04 -10.37 9.08
CA PHE A 75 -14.15 -11.73 8.52
C PHE A 75 -15.60 -12.10 8.15
N SER A 76 -16.60 -11.66 8.92
CA SER A 76 -18.02 -11.95 8.63
C SER A 76 -18.48 -11.47 7.24
N ARG A 77 -17.77 -10.51 6.65
CA ARG A 77 -18.06 -9.99 5.32
C ARG A 77 -17.42 -10.82 4.22
N LEU A 78 -16.41 -11.64 4.50
CA LEU A 78 -15.78 -12.52 3.51
C LEU A 78 -16.74 -13.65 3.10
N PRO A 79 -16.71 -14.12 1.84
CA PRO A 79 -17.41 -15.33 1.45
C PRO A 79 -16.66 -16.57 1.95
N GLU A 80 -17.34 -17.72 1.92
CA GLU A 80 -16.78 -19.01 2.36
C GLU A 80 -15.50 -19.41 1.62
N THR A 81 -15.29 -18.93 0.38
CA THR A 81 -14.07 -19.19 -0.40
C THR A 81 -12.78 -18.66 0.23
N PHE A 82 -12.86 -17.77 1.22
CA PHE A 82 -11.70 -17.27 1.98
C PHE A 82 -11.55 -17.94 3.35
N LEU A 83 -12.48 -18.81 3.74
CA LEU A 83 -12.58 -19.39 5.06
C LEU A 83 -12.17 -20.87 5.01
N ASN A 84 -11.79 -21.42 6.18
CA ASN A 84 -11.49 -22.85 6.31
C ASN A 84 -10.45 -23.39 5.31
N ILE A 85 -9.43 -22.61 4.95
CA ILE A 85 -8.34 -23.11 4.10
C ILE A 85 -7.67 -24.29 4.83
N PRO A 86 -7.62 -25.50 4.23
CA PRO A 86 -7.07 -26.68 4.88
C PRO A 86 -5.65 -26.46 5.38
N ASP A 87 -5.34 -27.04 6.54
CA ASP A 87 -4.02 -27.06 7.19
C ASP A 87 -3.46 -25.69 7.62
N VAL A 88 -4.13 -24.58 7.32
CA VAL A 88 -3.82 -23.27 7.89
C VAL A 88 -4.34 -23.20 9.32
N LYS A 89 -3.43 -23.07 10.29
CA LYS A 89 -3.78 -23.04 11.71
C LYS A 89 -4.47 -21.75 12.13
N GLY A 90 -3.92 -20.59 11.77
CA GLY A 90 -4.43 -19.33 12.30
C GLY A 90 -3.55 -18.12 12.03
N PHE A 91 -3.89 -17.03 12.72
CA PHE A 91 -3.25 -15.72 12.58
C PHE A 91 -2.59 -15.28 13.88
N TYR A 92 -1.57 -14.43 13.74
CA TYR A 92 -0.69 -14.06 14.84
C TYR A 92 -0.79 -12.58 15.18
N HIS A 93 -0.66 -12.26 16.47
CA HIS A 93 -0.57 -10.89 16.96
C HIS A 93 0.86 -10.54 17.41
N PHE A 94 1.46 -9.55 16.75
CA PHE A 94 2.81 -9.07 17.03
C PHE A 94 2.81 -7.56 17.30
N SER A 95 3.82 -7.06 18.01
CA SER A 95 3.90 -5.62 18.27
C SER A 95 4.24 -4.81 17.02
N LYS A 96 5.12 -5.34 16.18
CA LYS A 96 5.59 -4.75 14.91
C LYS A 96 6.28 -5.80 14.03
N LEU A 97 6.49 -5.44 12.77
CA LEU A 97 7.27 -6.24 11.83
C LEU A 97 8.74 -6.30 12.28
N ARG A 98 9.27 -7.51 12.51
CA ARG A 98 10.62 -7.70 13.08
C ARG A 98 11.75 -7.54 12.07
N ALA A 99 11.49 -7.81 10.80
CA ALA A 99 12.45 -7.64 9.73
C ALA A 99 11.73 -7.15 8.47
N ALA A 100 12.17 -6.03 7.93
CA ALA A 100 11.85 -5.58 6.58
C ALA A 100 13.16 -5.30 5.83
N PRO A 101 13.13 -5.25 4.50
CA PRO A 101 14.24 -4.73 3.70
C PRO A 101 14.78 -3.41 4.28
N GLU A 102 16.11 -3.26 4.22
CA GLU A 102 16.83 -2.11 4.77
C GLU A 102 16.22 -0.78 4.27
N GLY A 103 15.92 0.13 5.20
CA GLY A 103 15.34 1.44 4.89
C GLY A 103 13.80 1.48 4.80
N MET A 104 13.08 0.37 5.00
CA MET A 104 11.62 0.41 5.20
C MET A 104 11.26 0.69 6.67
N PRO A 105 10.43 1.72 6.96
CA PRO A 105 9.93 1.94 8.31
C PRO A 105 8.98 0.80 8.69
N VAL A 106 9.39 -0.02 9.67
CA VAL A 106 8.65 -1.19 10.14
C VAL A 106 7.53 -0.84 11.13
N ASP A 107 7.63 0.33 11.79
CA ASP A 107 6.73 0.69 12.89
C ASP A 107 5.32 1.08 12.40
N ASP A 108 5.14 1.39 11.11
CA ASP A 108 3.86 1.76 10.50
C ASP A 108 3.21 0.63 9.68
N VAL A 109 3.81 -0.57 9.67
CA VAL A 109 3.23 -1.74 8.97
C VAL A 109 2.10 -2.31 9.82
N SER A 110 0.90 -2.40 9.25
CA SER A 110 -0.31 -2.86 9.97
C SER A 110 -0.48 -4.38 9.93
N ALA A 111 -0.06 -5.02 8.84
CA ALA A 111 -0.13 -6.46 8.69
C ALA A 111 0.89 -6.96 7.66
N ALA A 112 1.13 -8.27 7.63
CA ALA A 112 1.93 -8.94 6.62
C ALA A 112 1.42 -10.37 6.37
N THR A 113 1.38 -10.78 5.11
CA THR A 113 1.00 -12.13 4.69
C THR A 113 2.22 -12.94 4.23
N PHE A 114 2.29 -14.20 4.64
CA PHE A 114 3.35 -15.15 4.29
C PHE A 114 2.76 -16.46 3.74
N PRO A 115 3.52 -17.22 2.91
CA PRO A 115 4.90 -16.97 2.47
C PRO A 115 5.05 -15.84 1.44
N SER A 116 6.26 -15.29 1.33
CA SER A 116 6.69 -14.50 0.17
C SER A 116 6.96 -15.37 -1.06
N PHE A 117 7.32 -14.76 -2.18
CA PHE A 117 7.70 -15.47 -3.40
C PHE A 117 8.78 -14.70 -4.16
N GLN A 118 9.43 -15.40 -5.08
CA GLN A 118 10.32 -14.82 -6.07
C GLN A 118 9.85 -15.15 -7.50
N THR A 119 10.24 -14.29 -8.45
CA THR A 119 9.88 -14.43 -9.87
C THR A 119 11.13 -14.74 -10.67
N VAL A 120 11.20 -15.96 -11.22
CA VAL A 120 12.38 -16.48 -11.90
C VAL A 120 12.00 -16.97 -13.29
N HIS A 121 12.76 -16.59 -14.30
CA HIS A 121 12.73 -17.25 -15.60
C HIS A 121 13.82 -18.32 -15.64
N ARG A 122 13.40 -19.58 -15.83
CA ARG A 122 14.29 -20.72 -15.98
C ARG A 122 14.70 -20.85 -17.44
N THR A 123 15.94 -20.48 -17.77
CA THR A 123 16.44 -20.43 -19.15
C THR A 123 16.52 -21.81 -19.78
N SER A 124 16.91 -22.83 -19.00
CA SER A 124 16.96 -24.24 -19.43
C SER A 124 15.61 -24.77 -19.92
N HIS A 125 14.51 -24.31 -19.32
CA HIS A 125 13.15 -24.77 -19.62
C HIS A 125 12.32 -23.75 -20.39
N ARG A 126 12.85 -22.54 -20.62
CA ARG A 126 12.15 -21.38 -21.20
C ARG A 126 10.80 -21.13 -20.52
N SER A 127 10.78 -21.16 -19.19
CA SER A 127 9.57 -21.05 -18.39
C SER A 127 9.66 -19.97 -17.33
N TYR A 128 8.55 -19.26 -17.12
CA TYR A 128 8.40 -18.26 -16.06
C TYR A 128 7.82 -18.91 -14.82
N HIS A 129 8.51 -18.79 -13.69
CA HIS A 129 8.13 -19.36 -12.41
C HIS A 129 7.87 -18.26 -11.40
N VAL A 130 6.78 -18.40 -10.64
CA VAL A 130 6.61 -17.78 -9.33
C VAL A 130 6.92 -18.88 -8.32
N GLU A 131 8.03 -18.75 -7.62
CA GLU A 131 8.52 -19.72 -6.65
C GLU A 131 8.16 -19.24 -5.26
N VAL A 132 7.27 -19.98 -4.59
CA VAL A 132 6.77 -19.66 -3.26
C VAL A 132 7.82 -20.04 -2.23
N ASP A 133 8.09 -19.13 -1.29
CA ASP A 133 9.11 -19.35 -0.28
C ASP A 133 8.70 -20.43 0.73
N ASP A 134 9.71 -21.11 1.27
CA ASP A 134 9.54 -22.18 2.24
C ASP A 134 9.23 -21.65 3.66
N GLN A 135 8.11 -20.95 3.82
CA GLN A 135 7.65 -20.39 5.09
C GLN A 135 6.28 -20.95 5.49
N GLU A 136 6.01 -21.00 6.79
CA GLU A 136 4.67 -21.36 7.28
C GLU A 136 3.64 -20.30 6.84
N PRO A 137 2.56 -20.70 6.14
CA PRO A 137 1.50 -19.79 5.72
C PRO A 137 0.81 -19.16 6.91
N ARG A 138 0.77 -17.83 6.93
CA ARG A 138 0.15 -17.07 8.02
C ARG A 138 -0.09 -15.62 7.64
N ILE A 139 -0.96 -14.98 8.41
CA ILE A 139 -1.08 -13.52 8.46
C ILE A 139 -0.63 -13.07 9.85
N GLU A 140 0.25 -12.08 9.86
CA GLU A 140 0.69 -11.38 11.05
C GLU A 140 -0.01 -10.03 11.12
N PHE A 141 -0.72 -9.77 12.21
CA PHE A 141 -1.35 -8.49 12.50
C PHE A 141 -0.52 -7.74 13.54
N PHE A 142 -0.28 -6.44 13.29
CA PHE A 142 0.56 -5.60 14.14
C PHE A 142 -0.24 -4.54 14.88
N ASN A 143 0.30 -4.02 16.00
CA ASN A 143 -0.34 -2.98 16.80
C ASN A 143 -0.93 -1.81 15.99
N PRO A 144 -0.25 -1.25 14.95
CA PRO A 144 -0.80 -0.13 14.18
C PRO A 144 -2.18 -0.42 13.57
N LEU A 145 -2.51 -1.68 13.25
CA LEU A 145 -3.82 -2.04 12.71
C LEU A 145 -4.96 -1.66 13.66
N PHE A 146 -4.80 -1.94 14.95
CA PHE A 146 -5.87 -1.77 15.94
C PHE A 146 -6.03 -0.31 16.43
N TYR A 147 -5.20 0.60 15.91
CA TYR A 147 -5.38 2.05 16.06
C TYR A 147 -6.04 2.71 14.85
N GLU A 148 -6.30 1.96 13.78
CA GLU A 148 -7.05 2.47 12.64
C GLU A 148 -8.56 2.53 12.95
N ASP A 149 -9.26 3.38 12.21
CA ASP A 149 -10.71 3.36 12.21
C ASP A 149 -11.24 2.02 11.66
N ARG A 150 -12.46 1.67 12.04
CA ARG A 150 -13.09 0.39 11.67
C ARG A 150 -13.10 0.13 10.16
N GLU A 151 -13.37 1.15 9.33
CA GLU A 151 -13.44 0.97 7.87
C GLU A 151 -12.05 0.60 7.32
N THR A 152 -11.03 1.33 7.75
CA THR A 152 -9.63 1.08 7.36
C THR A 152 -9.15 -0.28 7.88
N LEU A 153 -9.45 -0.64 9.13
CA LEU A 153 -9.11 -1.94 9.72
C LEU A 153 -9.72 -3.08 8.91
N GLN A 154 -11.04 -3.03 8.66
CA GLN A 154 -11.71 -4.06 7.87
C GLN A 154 -11.12 -4.19 6.47
N ASN A 155 -10.81 -3.06 5.83
CA ASN A 155 -10.21 -3.07 4.51
C ASN A 155 -8.83 -3.75 4.50
N ILE A 156 -7.97 -3.45 5.48
CA ILE A 156 -6.65 -4.07 5.62
C ILE A 156 -6.79 -5.58 5.85
N VAL A 157 -7.65 -6.00 6.78
CA VAL A 157 -7.87 -7.43 7.06
C VAL A 157 -8.33 -8.19 5.80
N GLN A 158 -9.27 -7.61 5.05
CA GLN A 158 -9.78 -8.22 3.82
C GLN A 158 -8.76 -8.20 2.69
N HIS A 159 -7.88 -7.20 2.64
CA HIS A 159 -6.74 -7.14 1.73
C HIS A 159 -5.74 -8.26 2.03
N GLU A 160 -5.34 -8.46 3.28
CA GLU A 160 -4.43 -9.55 3.65
C GLU A 160 -5.04 -10.93 3.37
N MET A 161 -6.33 -11.10 3.67
CA MET A 161 -7.05 -12.33 3.32
C MET A 161 -7.12 -12.57 1.80
N ALA A 162 -7.05 -11.52 0.98
CA ALA A 162 -6.98 -11.67 -0.46
C ALA A 162 -5.58 -12.09 -0.96
N HIS A 163 -4.49 -11.64 -0.33
CA HIS A 163 -3.17 -12.22 -0.56
C HIS A 163 -3.15 -13.70 -0.19
N PHE A 164 -3.76 -14.04 0.93
CA PHE A 164 -3.85 -15.41 1.39
C PHE A 164 -4.69 -16.29 0.43
N TYR A 165 -5.84 -15.78 -0.04
CA TYR A 165 -6.61 -16.42 -1.09
C TYR A 165 -5.79 -16.63 -2.36
N ASP A 166 -5.01 -15.63 -2.78
CA ASP A 166 -4.16 -15.69 -3.97
C ASP A 166 -3.16 -16.86 -3.87
N ILE A 167 -2.45 -16.98 -2.74
CA ILE A 167 -1.51 -18.08 -2.46
C ILE A 167 -2.19 -19.44 -2.57
N PHE A 168 -3.36 -19.62 -1.95
CA PHE A 168 -4.03 -20.92 -1.88
C PHE A 168 -4.93 -21.24 -3.09
N ASN A 169 -5.04 -20.34 -4.06
CA ASN A 169 -5.80 -20.55 -5.30
C ASN A 169 -4.92 -20.48 -6.56
N LYS A 170 -3.65 -20.86 -6.44
CA LYS A 170 -2.67 -20.93 -7.54
C LYS A 170 -2.39 -19.56 -8.17
N TYR A 171 -2.30 -18.53 -7.33
CA TYR A 171 -2.08 -17.13 -7.68
C TYR A 171 -2.89 -16.63 -8.88
N PRO A 172 -4.22 -16.47 -8.75
CA PRO A 172 -5.02 -15.80 -9.77
C PRO A 172 -4.46 -14.44 -10.21
N SER A 173 -3.72 -13.73 -9.34
CA SER A 173 -3.02 -12.48 -9.66
C SER A 173 -1.94 -12.61 -10.75
N PHE A 174 -1.37 -13.80 -10.94
CA PHE A 174 -0.41 -14.09 -12.01
C PHE A 174 -1.05 -14.78 -13.22
N SER A 175 -2.36 -15.00 -13.20
CA SER A 175 -3.08 -15.57 -14.35
C SER A 175 -3.04 -14.63 -15.56
N SER A 176 -2.99 -15.22 -16.76
CA SER A 176 -3.02 -14.45 -18.02
C SER A 176 -4.26 -13.55 -18.15
N GLU A 177 -5.40 -13.98 -17.60
CA GLU A 177 -6.63 -13.20 -17.55
C GLU A 177 -6.47 -11.97 -16.67
N TRP A 178 -5.96 -12.14 -15.44
CA TRP A 178 -5.74 -11.02 -14.53
C TRP A 178 -4.74 -10.02 -15.08
N LEU A 179 -3.56 -10.48 -15.52
CA LEU A 179 -2.51 -9.60 -16.06
C LEU A 179 -2.99 -8.77 -17.27
N LYS A 180 -3.87 -9.35 -18.10
CA LYS A 180 -4.51 -8.63 -19.21
C LYS A 180 -5.50 -7.57 -18.72
N ILE A 181 -6.29 -7.87 -17.69
CA ILE A 181 -7.25 -6.93 -17.11
C ILE A 181 -6.52 -5.78 -16.40
N SER A 182 -5.47 -6.10 -15.64
CA SER A 182 -4.70 -5.14 -14.83
C SER A 182 -3.56 -4.46 -15.59
N ARG A 183 -3.33 -4.85 -16.86
CA ARG A 183 -2.35 -4.27 -17.79
C ARG A 183 -0.90 -4.34 -17.31
N PHE A 184 -0.56 -5.35 -16.52
CA PHE A 184 0.84 -5.62 -16.21
C PHE A 184 1.54 -6.32 -17.36
N LYS A 185 2.78 -5.92 -17.64
CA LYS A 185 3.63 -6.51 -18.69
C LYS A 185 4.92 -7.05 -18.07
N LEU A 186 5.34 -8.20 -18.56
CA LEU A 186 6.55 -8.86 -18.06
C LEU A 186 7.79 -8.30 -18.75
N ILE A 187 8.79 -7.95 -17.95
CA ILE A 187 10.16 -7.67 -18.40
C ILE A 187 11.15 -8.62 -17.75
N HIS A 188 12.26 -8.87 -18.43
CA HIS A 188 13.36 -9.66 -17.91
C HIS A 188 14.40 -8.77 -17.22
N LEU A 189 14.90 -9.24 -16.09
CA LEU A 189 15.87 -8.57 -15.24
C LEU A 189 17.11 -9.46 -15.11
N PRO A 190 18.14 -9.25 -15.95
CA PRO A 190 19.34 -10.07 -15.87
C PRO A 190 20.09 -9.79 -14.55
N ALA A 191 20.74 -10.82 -14.02
CA ALA A 191 21.64 -10.66 -12.88
C ALA A 191 22.82 -9.74 -13.26
N LEU A 192 23.37 -9.05 -12.26
CA LEU A 192 24.51 -8.14 -12.46
C LEU A 192 25.76 -8.89 -12.95
N ASP A 193 25.92 -10.14 -12.54
CA ASP A 193 27.00 -11.05 -12.89
C ASP A 193 26.53 -12.20 -13.81
N GLY A 194 25.32 -12.09 -14.37
CA GLY A 194 24.72 -13.12 -15.21
C GLY A 194 25.51 -13.40 -16.49
N ARG A 195 25.47 -14.64 -16.94
CA ARG A 195 26.11 -15.12 -18.17
C ARG A 195 25.06 -15.61 -19.16
N PRO A 196 25.39 -15.70 -20.47
CA PRO A 196 24.49 -16.31 -21.44
C PRO A 196 24.08 -17.72 -21.01
N GLY A 197 22.77 -17.96 -20.91
CA GLY A 197 22.21 -19.25 -20.47
C GLY A 197 21.79 -19.30 -19.00
N ASP A 198 22.19 -18.32 -18.19
CA ASP A 198 21.78 -18.26 -16.79
C ASP A 198 20.29 -17.97 -16.64
N ASP A 199 19.73 -18.41 -15.52
CA ASP A 199 18.40 -17.99 -15.08
C ASP A 199 18.43 -16.50 -14.70
N TYR A 200 17.30 -15.83 -14.83
CA TYR A 200 17.18 -14.42 -14.51
C TYR A 200 15.85 -14.10 -13.84
N LEU A 201 15.79 -12.99 -13.11
CA LEU A 201 14.53 -12.55 -12.52
C LEU A 201 13.63 -11.93 -13.59
N PHE A 202 12.34 -11.86 -13.33
CA PHE A 202 11.45 -11.02 -14.13
C PHE A 202 10.65 -10.10 -13.23
N ALA A 203 10.12 -9.02 -13.81
CA ALA A 203 9.18 -8.14 -13.12
C ALA A 203 7.94 -7.92 -13.96
N LEU A 204 6.82 -7.74 -13.28
CA LEU A 204 5.55 -7.36 -13.90
C LEU A 204 5.37 -5.85 -13.71
N LEU A 205 5.66 -5.10 -14.77
CA LEU A 205 5.56 -3.64 -14.81
C LEU A 205 4.13 -3.20 -15.09
N ASN A 206 3.68 -2.21 -14.32
CA ASN A 206 2.43 -1.51 -14.60
C ASN A 206 2.51 -0.74 -15.94
N ASP A 207 1.35 -0.35 -16.46
CA ASP A 207 1.25 0.53 -17.62
C ASP A 207 1.21 2.01 -17.15
N PRO A 208 2.25 2.83 -17.47
CA PRO A 208 2.30 4.23 -17.05
C PRO A 208 1.18 5.08 -17.68
N ASP A 209 0.61 4.66 -18.80
CA ASP A 209 -0.47 5.38 -19.49
C ASP A 209 -1.85 4.95 -18.98
N ALA A 210 -1.95 3.82 -18.29
CA ALA A 210 -3.19 3.41 -17.65
C ALA A 210 -3.45 4.26 -16.40
N GLN A 211 -4.61 4.92 -16.34
CA GLN A 211 -5.00 5.79 -15.23
C GLN A 211 -5.57 5.01 -14.03
N HIS A 212 -6.36 3.97 -14.28
CA HIS A 212 -7.15 3.25 -13.27
C HIS A 212 -6.53 1.90 -12.86
N TYR A 213 -5.91 1.89 -11.69
CA TYR A 213 -5.55 0.68 -10.94
C TYR A 213 -6.52 0.50 -9.77
N ALA A 214 -6.51 -0.68 -9.13
CA ALA A 214 -7.45 -1.00 -8.08
C ALA A 214 -7.51 0.11 -6.99
N PRO A 215 -8.71 0.54 -6.56
CA PRO A 215 -8.83 1.56 -5.51
C PRO A 215 -8.21 1.08 -4.21
N VAL A 216 -7.65 2.01 -3.43
CA VAL A 216 -6.94 1.70 -2.20
C VAL A 216 -7.66 2.22 -0.94
N SER A 217 -7.24 1.75 0.23
CA SER A 217 -7.64 2.34 1.50
C SER A 217 -7.22 3.83 1.58
N SER A 218 -7.90 4.61 2.43
CA SER A 218 -7.56 6.02 2.68
C SER A 218 -6.18 6.19 3.34
N ARG A 219 -5.57 5.09 3.83
CA ARG A 219 -4.20 5.03 4.35
C ARG A 219 -3.15 5.08 3.23
N GLN A 220 -3.46 4.53 2.07
CA GLN A 220 -2.51 4.33 0.98
C GLN A 220 -2.65 5.40 -0.12
N LEU A 221 -1.58 5.59 -0.87
CA LEU A 221 -1.61 6.41 -2.08
C LEU A 221 -2.00 5.52 -3.29
N PRO A 222 -2.65 6.07 -4.32
CA PRO A 222 -3.07 5.31 -5.50
C PRO A 222 -1.95 4.55 -6.24
N THR A 223 -0.68 4.92 -6.01
CA THR A 223 0.48 4.18 -6.55
C THR A 223 0.66 2.79 -5.94
N TYR A 224 0.00 2.46 -4.83
CA TYR A 224 0.18 1.20 -4.12
C TYR A 224 -0.24 0.00 -4.98
N SER A 225 -1.43 0.03 -5.58
CA SER A 225 -1.91 -1.00 -6.52
C SER A 225 -1.06 -1.14 -7.80
N ARG A 226 -0.16 -0.18 -8.08
CA ARG A 226 0.73 -0.23 -9.25
C ARG A 226 2.05 -0.96 -8.97
N GLN A 227 2.31 -1.31 -7.72
CA GLN A 227 3.58 -1.89 -7.32
C GLN A 227 3.80 -3.26 -7.94
N ASN A 228 2.78 -4.12 -7.91
CA ASN A 228 2.79 -5.43 -8.52
C ASN A 228 1.33 -5.96 -8.70
N PRO A 229 1.13 -7.05 -9.45
CA PRO A 229 -0.21 -7.62 -9.68
C PRO A 229 -0.91 -8.16 -8.44
N GLN A 230 -0.15 -8.62 -7.44
CA GLN A 230 -0.68 -9.17 -6.18
C GLN A 230 -1.37 -8.06 -5.37
N GLU A 231 -0.74 -6.90 -5.27
CA GLU A 231 -1.31 -5.72 -4.62
C GLU A 231 -2.54 -5.19 -5.37
N ASP A 232 -2.52 -5.15 -6.72
CA ASP A 232 -3.71 -4.80 -7.50
C ASP A 232 -4.86 -5.79 -7.27
N PHE A 233 -4.55 -7.08 -7.14
CA PHE A 233 -5.53 -8.14 -6.86
C PHE A 233 -6.13 -8.01 -5.46
N ALA A 234 -5.29 -7.89 -4.44
CA ALA A 234 -5.73 -7.78 -3.05
C ALA A 234 -6.55 -6.51 -2.80
N ASN A 235 -6.13 -5.36 -3.37
CA ASN A 235 -6.92 -4.13 -3.33
C ASN A 235 -8.22 -4.25 -4.13
N SER A 236 -8.25 -5.01 -5.22
CA SER A 236 -9.49 -5.27 -5.95
C SER A 236 -10.47 -6.12 -5.16
N ALA A 237 -9.99 -7.11 -4.40
CA ALA A 237 -10.84 -7.93 -3.54
C ALA A 237 -11.39 -7.13 -2.35
N SER A 238 -10.57 -6.31 -1.70
CA SER A 238 -11.05 -5.42 -0.63
C SER A 238 -12.00 -4.35 -1.16
N ALA A 239 -11.75 -3.79 -2.35
CA ALA A 239 -12.65 -2.86 -3.03
C ALA A 239 -14.00 -3.51 -3.39
N TYR A 240 -13.99 -4.77 -3.81
CA TYR A 240 -15.21 -5.51 -4.13
C TYR A 240 -16.22 -5.58 -2.97
N ILE A 241 -15.70 -5.68 -1.74
CA ILE A 241 -16.50 -5.76 -0.52
C ILE A 241 -16.92 -4.36 -0.03
N ASN A 242 -16.04 -3.36 -0.17
CA ASN A 242 -16.18 -2.08 0.54
C ASN A 242 -16.56 -0.88 -0.32
N TYR A 243 -16.26 -0.88 -1.62
CA TYR A 243 -16.31 0.33 -2.43
C TYR A 243 -17.43 0.26 -3.48
N PRO A 244 -18.54 1.01 -3.30
CA PRO A 244 -19.71 0.91 -4.17
C PRO A 244 -19.41 1.31 -5.62
N TYR A 245 -18.40 2.14 -5.83
CA TYR A 245 -18.02 2.60 -7.16
C TYR A 245 -17.12 1.63 -7.94
N PHE A 246 -16.55 0.60 -7.29
CA PHE A 246 -15.59 -0.30 -7.92
C PHE A 246 -16.16 -1.02 -9.15
N ARG A 247 -17.45 -1.37 -9.13
CA ARG A 247 -18.13 -1.98 -10.30
C ARG A 247 -18.15 -1.08 -11.53
N TYR A 248 -18.21 0.24 -11.32
CA TYR A 248 -18.30 1.23 -12.39
C TYR A 248 -16.92 1.69 -12.86
N SER A 249 -15.99 1.93 -11.93
CA SER A 249 -14.61 2.32 -12.27
C SER A 249 -13.81 1.15 -12.85
N HIS A 250 -14.10 -0.09 -12.44
CA HIS A 250 -13.33 -1.27 -12.79
C HIS A 250 -14.19 -2.48 -13.18
N PRO A 251 -15.07 -2.38 -14.19
CA PRO A 251 -16.07 -3.40 -14.50
C PRO A 251 -15.48 -4.77 -14.90
N LYS A 252 -14.26 -4.81 -15.44
CA LYS A 252 -13.57 -6.07 -15.76
C LYS A 252 -13.02 -6.75 -14.51
N ARG A 253 -12.37 -6.00 -13.61
CA ARG A 253 -11.88 -6.52 -12.32
C ARG A 253 -13.06 -6.95 -11.44
N TYR A 254 -14.14 -6.17 -11.40
CA TYR A 254 -15.35 -6.51 -10.66
C TYR A 254 -15.95 -7.86 -11.10
N ARG A 255 -16.08 -8.08 -12.42
CA ARG A 255 -16.56 -9.35 -12.98
C ARG A 255 -15.63 -10.52 -12.66
N PHE A 256 -14.32 -10.30 -12.71
CA PHE A 256 -13.34 -11.30 -12.30
C PHE A 256 -13.53 -11.68 -10.82
N MET A 257 -13.61 -10.68 -9.93
CA MET A 257 -13.84 -10.90 -8.50
C MET A 257 -15.14 -11.67 -8.26
N LYS A 258 -16.26 -11.22 -8.85
CA LYS A 258 -17.56 -11.90 -8.77
C LYS A 258 -17.45 -13.37 -9.16
N ASN A 259 -16.89 -13.67 -10.33
CA ASN A 259 -16.99 -15.00 -10.93
C ASN A 259 -15.89 -15.97 -10.47
N LYS A 260 -14.72 -15.47 -10.07
CA LYS A 260 -13.51 -16.29 -9.81
C LYS A 260 -13.07 -16.29 -8.36
N VAL A 261 -13.54 -15.34 -7.56
CA VAL A 261 -13.07 -15.14 -6.18
C VAL A 261 -14.21 -15.22 -5.18
N PHE A 262 -15.33 -14.54 -5.46
CA PHE A 262 -16.46 -14.40 -4.54
C PHE A 262 -17.63 -15.34 -4.81
N GLY A 263 -17.48 -16.32 -5.71
CA GLY A 263 -18.50 -17.34 -5.98
C GLY A 263 -19.86 -16.77 -6.40
N GLY A 264 -19.88 -15.61 -7.04
CA GLY A 264 -21.10 -14.92 -7.48
C GLY A 264 -21.72 -13.97 -6.45
N LYS A 265 -21.27 -13.94 -5.19
CA LYS A 265 -21.77 -13.05 -4.14
C LYS A 265 -21.52 -11.59 -4.50
N GLU A 266 -22.56 -10.75 -4.52
CA GLU A 266 -22.45 -9.31 -4.75
C GLU A 266 -22.71 -8.51 -3.47
N TYR A 267 -21.96 -7.42 -3.29
CA TYR A 267 -22.11 -6.51 -2.14
C TYR A 267 -22.82 -5.20 -2.50
N PHE A 268 -22.91 -4.87 -3.79
CA PHE A 268 -23.47 -3.62 -4.29
C PHE A 268 -24.31 -3.89 -5.54
N SER A 269 -25.48 -3.25 -5.65
CA SER A 269 -26.38 -3.40 -6.80
C SER A 269 -25.86 -2.71 -8.07
N ASP A 270 -26.33 -3.18 -9.24
CA ASP A 270 -26.09 -2.52 -10.52
C ASP A 270 -27.15 -1.49 -10.81
N ALA A 271 -26.74 -0.28 -11.17
CA ALA A 271 -27.63 0.73 -11.72
C ALA A 271 -27.65 0.73 -13.26
N GLY A 272 -26.78 -0.03 -13.94
CA GLY A 272 -26.75 -0.12 -15.40
C GLY A 272 -26.26 1.14 -16.12
N VAL A 273 -25.59 2.04 -15.41
CA VAL A 273 -25.12 3.34 -15.90
C VAL A 273 -23.59 3.41 -15.98
N SER A 274 -23.07 4.42 -16.68
CA SER A 274 -21.62 4.68 -16.73
C SER A 274 -21.06 5.18 -15.40
N TYR A 275 -19.74 5.11 -15.21
CA TYR A 275 -19.10 5.60 -13.98
C TYR A 275 -19.31 7.11 -13.77
N LEU A 276 -19.09 7.91 -14.82
CA LEU A 276 -19.31 9.36 -14.77
C LEU A 276 -20.76 9.70 -14.45
N GLU A 277 -21.71 9.00 -15.08
CA GLU A 277 -23.14 9.20 -14.85
C GLU A 277 -23.56 8.81 -13.42
N LYS A 278 -23.05 7.68 -12.90
CA LYS A 278 -23.32 7.26 -11.52
C LYS A 278 -22.83 8.31 -10.52
N VAL A 279 -21.57 8.72 -10.64
CA VAL A 279 -20.97 9.72 -9.73
C VAL A 279 -21.70 11.05 -9.84
N THR A 280 -22.03 11.48 -11.06
CA THR A 280 -22.74 12.74 -11.32
C THR A 280 -24.14 12.74 -10.71
N THR A 281 -24.89 11.64 -10.89
CA THR A 281 -26.23 11.49 -10.35
C THR A 281 -26.22 11.48 -8.83
N ASP A 282 -25.27 10.74 -8.23
CA ASP A 282 -25.16 10.64 -6.78
C ASP A 282 -24.75 11.97 -6.14
N ILE A 283 -23.79 12.70 -6.73
CA ILE A 283 -23.37 13.99 -6.19
C ILE A 283 -24.48 15.05 -6.36
N ASP A 284 -25.21 15.04 -7.47
CA ASP A 284 -26.32 15.97 -7.69
C ASP A 284 -27.43 15.73 -6.67
N ARG A 285 -27.75 14.46 -6.39
CA ARG A 285 -28.70 14.10 -5.32
C ARG A 285 -28.20 14.55 -3.96
N ALA A 286 -26.96 14.21 -3.59
CA ALA A 286 -26.39 14.58 -2.30
C ALA A 286 -26.41 16.10 -2.08
N LEU A 287 -26.08 16.89 -3.11
CA LEU A 287 -26.11 18.34 -3.03
C LEU A 287 -27.55 18.91 -2.96
N ALA A 288 -28.50 18.33 -3.69
CA ALA A 288 -29.91 18.75 -3.67
C ALA A 288 -30.57 18.46 -2.32
N ASP A 289 -30.30 17.28 -1.76
CA ASP A 289 -30.85 16.81 -0.48
C ASP A 289 -30.10 17.41 0.73
N ARG A 290 -29.03 18.17 0.48
CA ARG A 290 -28.13 18.73 1.50
C ARG A 290 -27.44 17.67 2.37
N ASP A 291 -27.24 16.48 1.80
CA ASP A 291 -26.48 15.39 2.41
C ASP A 291 -24.98 15.61 2.16
N TRP A 292 -24.38 16.42 3.03
CA TRP A 292 -22.98 16.80 2.90
C TRP A 292 -22.01 15.66 3.25
N ASP A 293 -22.45 14.69 4.04
CA ASP A 293 -21.65 13.50 4.36
C ASP A 293 -21.59 12.57 3.16
N ALA A 294 -22.72 12.36 2.46
CA ALA A 294 -22.70 11.65 1.17
C ALA A 294 -21.78 12.35 0.14
N ALA A 295 -21.76 13.69 0.09
CA ALA A 295 -20.85 14.41 -0.79
C ALA A 295 -19.37 14.13 -0.48
N ILE A 296 -19.01 14.00 0.81
CA ILE A 296 -17.65 13.61 1.23
C ILE A 296 -17.36 12.16 0.83
N ASP A 297 -18.31 11.26 1.02
CA ASP A 297 -18.15 9.85 0.69
C ASP A 297 -17.92 9.64 -0.79
N ILE A 298 -18.69 10.34 -1.63
CA ILE A 298 -18.55 10.29 -3.09
C ILE A 298 -17.16 10.78 -3.53
N THR A 299 -16.70 11.94 -3.02
CA THR A 299 -15.38 12.45 -3.40
C THR A 299 -14.24 11.59 -2.85
N ARG A 300 -14.44 10.98 -1.67
CA ARG A 300 -13.51 10.02 -1.09
C ARG A 300 -13.37 8.80 -1.98
N GLU A 301 -14.47 8.20 -2.41
CA GLU A 301 -14.45 7.02 -3.28
C GLU A 301 -13.80 7.31 -4.63
N VAL A 302 -14.11 8.45 -5.27
CA VAL A 302 -13.44 8.87 -6.51
C VAL A 302 -11.95 9.14 -6.27
N GLY A 303 -11.58 9.67 -5.11
CA GLY A 303 -10.18 9.96 -4.75
C GLY A 303 -9.34 8.74 -4.36
N ARG A 304 -9.91 7.52 -4.32
CA ARG A 304 -9.16 6.28 -4.06
C ARG A 304 -8.37 5.80 -5.27
N ASP A 305 -8.77 6.21 -6.47
CA ASP A 305 -8.00 6.02 -7.69
C ASP A 305 -7.60 7.39 -8.29
N TYR A 306 -7.14 7.40 -9.54
CA TYR A 306 -6.82 8.63 -10.25
C TYR A 306 -7.76 8.81 -11.44
N SER A 307 -8.75 9.71 -11.31
CA SER A 307 -9.85 9.91 -12.26
C SER A 307 -10.03 11.40 -12.62
N PRO A 308 -9.08 12.03 -13.34
CA PRO A 308 -9.01 13.49 -13.49
C PRO A 308 -10.25 14.15 -14.10
N GLU A 309 -10.91 13.50 -15.05
CA GLU A 309 -12.13 14.01 -15.68
C GLU A 309 -13.29 14.09 -14.68
N ILE A 310 -13.55 12.98 -13.97
CA ILE A 310 -14.60 12.89 -12.94
C ILE A 310 -14.29 13.83 -11.77
N GLU A 311 -13.03 13.90 -11.34
CA GLU A 311 -12.60 14.85 -10.32
C GLU A 311 -12.88 16.30 -10.73
N SER A 312 -12.66 16.67 -12.00
CA SER A 312 -12.97 18.03 -12.46
C SER A 312 -14.46 18.33 -12.36
N THR A 313 -15.32 17.40 -12.79
CA THR A 313 -16.78 17.52 -12.66
C THR A 313 -17.21 17.66 -11.20
N LEU A 314 -16.64 16.85 -10.30
CA LEU A 314 -16.92 16.96 -8.86
C LEU A 314 -16.52 18.32 -8.30
N VAL A 315 -15.32 18.82 -8.62
CA VAL A 315 -14.87 20.13 -8.14
C VAL A 315 -15.82 21.24 -8.60
N GLU A 316 -16.26 21.21 -9.86
CA GLU A 316 -17.16 22.22 -10.41
C GLU A 316 -18.54 22.21 -9.70
N LYS A 317 -19.12 21.03 -9.48
CA LYS A 317 -20.39 20.89 -8.75
C LYS A 317 -20.29 21.35 -7.29
N LEU A 318 -19.21 20.97 -6.60
CA LEU A 318 -18.94 21.41 -5.23
C LEU A 318 -18.77 22.94 -5.17
N GLN A 319 -18.04 23.51 -6.13
CA GLN A 319 -17.82 24.95 -6.19
C GLN A 319 -19.13 25.72 -6.42
N ASN A 320 -19.97 25.27 -7.36
CA ASN A 320 -21.26 25.90 -7.64
C ASN A 320 -22.19 25.87 -6.42
N SER A 321 -22.18 24.78 -5.64
CA SER A 321 -22.96 24.69 -4.39
C SER A 321 -22.49 25.71 -3.33
N LEU A 322 -21.19 25.99 -3.29
CA LEU A 322 -20.57 26.95 -2.37
C LEU A 322 -20.82 28.42 -2.73
N ASP A 323 -21.15 28.75 -3.98
CA ASP A 323 -21.35 30.12 -4.45
C ASP A 323 -22.65 30.78 -3.94
N SER A 324 -23.54 29.99 -3.35
CA SER A 324 -24.69 30.47 -2.57
C SER A 324 -24.28 31.12 -1.24
N SER A 325 -25.24 31.71 -0.50
CA SER A 325 -25.01 32.37 0.79
C SER A 325 -24.21 31.51 1.77
N SER A 326 -23.38 32.13 2.61
CA SER A 326 -22.53 31.42 3.57
C SER A 326 -23.34 30.47 4.47
N ASP A 327 -22.86 29.24 4.63
CA ASP A 327 -23.44 28.22 5.50
C ASP A 327 -22.30 27.44 6.15
N SER A 328 -22.14 27.56 7.47
CA SER A 328 -20.97 27.03 8.16
C SER A 328 -20.83 25.51 8.06
N VAL A 329 -21.95 24.78 8.03
CA VAL A 329 -21.96 23.32 7.97
C VAL A 329 -21.59 22.87 6.57
N ARG A 330 -22.31 23.38 5.56
CA ARG A 330 -22.04 23.08 4.15
C ARG A 330 -20.60 23.44 3.79
N ASP A 331 -20.16 24.66 4.13
CA ASP A 331 -18.86 25.17 3.72
C ASP A 331 -17.72 24.33 4.30
N SER A 332 -17.85 23.93 5.57
CA SER A 332 -16.90 23.04 6.21
C SER A 332 -16.88 21.67 5.54
N LYS A 333 -18.05 21.04 5.35
CA LYS A 333 -18.16 19.68 4.78
C LYS A 333 -17.70 19.61 3.32
N LEU A 334 -18.15 20.53 2.47
CA LEU A 334 -17.69 20.58 1.08
C LEU A 334 -16.21 20.98 0.99
N GLY A 335 -15.72 21.82 1.91
CA GLY A 335 -14.29 22.07 2.09
C GLY A 335 -13.49 20.80 2.38
N ILE A 336 -14.01 19.91 3.24
CA ILE A 336 -13.43 18.60 3.55
C ILE A 336 -13.49 17.67 2.33
N ALA A 337 -14.63 17.62 1.63
CA ALA A 337 -14.83 16.77 0.45
C ALA A 337 -13.73 17.00 -0.61
N THR A 338 -13.34 18.26 -0.83
CA THR A 338 -12.27 18.62 -1.78
C THR A 338 -10.87 18.14 -1.38
N CYS A 339 -10.64 17.70 -0.14
CA CYS A 339 -9.36 17.15 0.28
C CYS A 339 -9.08 15.76 -0.31
N TYR A 340 -10.10 15.03 -0.76
CA TYR A 340 -9.92 13.72 -1.37
C TYR A 340 -9.44 13.79 -2.82
N LEU A 341 -9.68 14.91 -3.50
CA LEU A 341 -9.37 15.10 -4.92
C LEU A 341 -7.92 15.55 -5.14
N TYR A 342 -7.31 15.14 -6.26
CA TYR A 342 -5.98 15.52 -6.74
C TYR A 342 -6.01 16.68 -7.75
N SER A 343 -7.19 17.19 -8.11
CA SER A 343 -7.33 18.41 -8.91
C SER A 343 -6.77 19.66 -8.20
N PRO A 344 -5.93 20.49 -8.86
CA PRO A 344 -5.47 21.77 -8.32
C PRO A 344 -6.62 22.74 -8.01
N LYS A 345 -7.73 22.67 -8.76
CA LYS A 345 -8.93 23.48 -8.53
C LYS A 345 -9.52 23.19 -7.14
N ALA A 346 -9.42 21.95 -6.65
CA ALA A 346 -9.90 21.55 -5.32
C ALA A 346 -9.14 22.27 -4.19
N LEU A 347 -7.83 22.51 -4.35
CA LEU A 347 -7.06 23.34 -3.42
C LEU A 347 -7.51 24.81 -3.48
N GLN A 348 -7.84 25.32 -4.67
CA GLN A 348 -8.29 26.69 -4.82
C GLN A 348 -9.64 26.94 -4.13
N VAL A 349 -10.57 25.99 -4.17
CA VAL A 349 -11.83 26.04 -3.42
C VAL A 349 -11.56 26.25 -1.92
N ARG A 350 -10.69 25.42 -1.32
CA ARG A 350 -10.33 25.54 0.11
C ARG A 350 -9.66 26.87 0.44
N LYS A 351 -8.73 27.33 -0.41
CA LYS A 351 -8.08 28.65 -0.25
C LYS A 351 -9.11 29.78 -0.25
N ASN A 352 -10.12 29.71 -1.13
CA ASN A 352 -11.18 30.71 -1.21
C ASN A 352 -12.08 30.71 0.03
N LEU A 353 -12.48 29.53 0.52
CA LEU A 353 -13.28 29.41 1.76
C LEU A 353 -12.56 30.02 2.97
N ILE A 354 -11.26 29.76 3.11
CA ILE A 354 -10.43 30.31 4.19
C ILE A 354 -10.30 31.84 4.04
N ARG A 355 -9.99 32.34 2.83
CA ARG A 355 -9.85 33.79 2.57
C ARG A 355 -11.13 34.56 2.87
N LYS A 356 -12.28 33.97 2.52
CA LYS A 356 -13.61 34.54 2.82
C LYS A 356 -14.04 34.35 4.29
N LYS A 357 -13.17 33.78 5.14
CA LYS A 357 -13.44 33.46 6.56
C LYS A 357 -14.68 32.57 6.77
N ARG A 358 -15.06 31.76 5.77
CA ARG A 358 -16.20 30.83 5.83
C ARG A 358 -15.84 29.53 6.55
N VAL A 359 -14.57 29.14 6.47
CA VAL A 359 -14.01 27.95 7.13
C VAL A 359 -12.64 28.29 7.70
N SER A 360 -12.31 27.79 8.88
CA SER A 360 -10.98 27.98 9.46
C SER A 360 -9.97 26.98 8.88
N LEU A 361 -8.69 27.37 8.81
CA LEU A 361 -7.63 26.42 8.43
C LEU A 361 -7.51 25.28 9.45
N ARG A 362 -7.66 25.57 10.74
CA ARG A 362 -7.54 24.60 11.83
C ARG A 362 -8.55 23.45 11.68
N SER A 363 -9.82 23.78 11.48
CA SER A 363 -10.89 22.78 11.27
C SER A 363 -10.64 21.87 10.08
N LEU A 364 -10.06 22.38 8.98
CA LEU A 364 -9.71 21.53 7.85
C LEU A 364 -8.54 20.61 8.17
N LEU A 365 -7.51 21.10 8.89
CA LEU A 365 -6.32 20.31 9.21
C LEU A 365 -6.54 19.22 10.25
N GLU A 366 -7.63 19.29 11.04
CA GLU A 366 -8.07 18.21 11.93
C GLU A 366 -8.52 16.96 11.14
N VAL A 367 -8.93 17.11 9.89
CA VAL A 367 -9.19 15.97 9.00
C VAL A 367 -7.88 15.43 8.44
N ARG A 368 -7.58 14.15 8.73
CA ARG A 368 -6.36 13.44 8.32
C ARG A 368 -6.00 13.68 6.85
N GLN A 369 -6.96 13.51 5.94
CA GLN A 369 -6.68 13.65 4.50
C GLN A 369 -6.31 15.07 4.08
N CYS A 370 -6.97 16.09 4.66
CA CYS A 370 -6.59 17.48 4.44
C CYS A 370 -5.19 17.77 5.01
N GLY A 371 -4.88 17.21 6.17
CA GLY A 371 -3.57 17.27 6.81
C GLY A 371 -2.46 16.66 5.93
N LEU A 372 -2.68 15.48 5.35
CA LEU A 372 -1.74 14.80 4.44
C LEU A 372 -1.46 15.64 3.19
N LYS A 373 -2.48 16.26 2.60
CA LYS A 373 -2.32 17.15 1.41
C LYS A 373 -1.93 18.59 1.75
N SER A 374 -1.70 18.89 3.03
CA SER A 374 -1.32 20.23 3.49
C SER A 374 0.06 20.65 2.94
N ARG A 375 0.35 21.95 3.00
CA ARG A 375 1.65 22.50 2.60
C ARG A 375 2.78 21.86 3.41
N ARG A 376 2.61 21.81 4.73
CA ARG A 376 3.61 21.29 5.65
C ARG A 376 3.93 19.82 5.37
N SER A 377 2.90 18.99 5.21
CA SER A 377 3.08 17.55 4.95
C SER A 377 3.74 17.32 3.59
N PHE A 378 3.31 18.04 2.55
CA PHE A 378 3.95 17.91 1.23
C PHE A 378 5.41 18.35 1.25
N GLU A 379 5.69 19.58 1.70
CA GLU A 379 7.04 20.16 1.61
C GLU A 379 8.05 19.47 2.54
N LYS A 380 7.62 19.00 3.72
CA LYS A 380 8.52 18.38 4.70
C LYS A 380 8.60 16.87 4.63
N VAL A 381 7.66 16.19 3.97
CA VAL A 381 7.59 14.72 3.94
C VAL A 381 7.56 14.21 2.51
N PHE A 382 6.44 14.37 1.81
CA PHE A 382 6.23 13.73 0.49
C PHE A 382 7.22 14.20 -0.57
N ALA A 383 7.53 15.49 -0.63
CA ALA A 383 8.45 16.04 -1.62
C ALA A 383 9.88 15.48 -1.48
N LEU A 384 10.23 14.95 -0.31
CA LEU A 384 11.54 14.37 -0.02
C LEU A 384 11.62 12.87 -0.36
N TRP A 385 10.48 12.22 -0.65
CA TRP A 385 10.45 10.78 -0.94
C TRP A 385 11.23 10.44 -2.20
N SER A 386 12.08 9.41 -2.11
CA SER A 386 12.78 8.83 -3.25
C SER A 386 11.81 8.04 -4.14
N MET A 387 12.18 7.93 -5.41
CA MET A 387 11.45 7.10 -6.37
C MET A 387 11.54 5.63 -5.98
N ARG A 388 10.49 4.85 -6.29
CA ARG A 388 10.38 3.43 -5.94
C ARG A 388 10.28 2.56 -7.18
N ASN A 389 10.59 1.27 -7.03
CA ASN A 389 10.43 0.24 -8.07
C ASN A 389 11.06 0.68 -9.40
N ILE A 390 12.33 1.07 -9.36
CA ILE A 390 13.06 1.57 -10.53
C ILE A 390 13.61 0.36 -11.29
N TYR A 391 13.24 0.27 -12.57
CA TYR A 391 13.70 -0.79 -13.47
C TYR A 391 14.31 -0.18 -14.72
N TYR A 392 15.49 -0.65 -15.08
CA TYR A 392 16.10 -0.44 -16.39
C TYR A 392 15.74 -1.60 -17.31
N PHE A 393 15.45 -1.31 -18.58
CA PHE A 393 15.26 -2.31 -19.63
C PHE A 393 15.45 -1.69 -21.01
N GLU A 394 15.72 -2.51 -22.02
CA GLU A 394 15.71 -2.06 -23.42
C GLU A 394 14.41 -2.45 -24.12
N SER A 395 13.80 -1.49 -24.82
CA SER A 395 12.59 -1.71 -25.61
C SER A 395 12.84 -1.23 -27.03
N LYS A 396 12.73 -2.15 -28.01
CA LYS A 396 13.02 -1.88 -29.43
C LYS A 396 14.39 -1.21 -29.65
N GLY A 397 15.41 -1.70 -28.95
CA GLY A 397 16.78 -1.19 -29.01
C GLY A 397 17.01 0.17 -28.35
N ARG A 398 16.05 0.65 -27.52
CA ARG A 398 16.19 1.92 -26.80
C ARG A 398 16.25 1.69 -25.29
N PRO A 399 17.19 2.31 -24.57
CA PRO A 399 17.28 2.22 -23.12
C PRO A 399 16.12 2.98 -22.47
N GLN A 400 15.38 2.28 -21.61
CA GLN A 400 14.24 2.79 -20.87
C GLN A 400 14.48 2.66 -19.36
N VAL A 401 13.87 3.56 -18.60
CA VAL A 401 13.70 3.40 -17.16
C VAL A 401 12.24 3.61 -16.80
N GLN A 402 11.69 2.74 -15.96
CA GLN A 402 10.34 2.88 -15.42
C GLN A 402 10.35 2.81 -13.89
N PHE A 403 9.55 3.64 -13.25
CA PHE A 403 9.48 3.75 -11.79
C PHE A 403 8.15 4.31 -11.29
N LEU A 404 7.97 4.30 -9.97
CA LEU A 404 6.85 4.92 -9.26
C LEU A 404 7.31 6.15 -8.46
N ASP A 405 6.56 7.24 -8.61
CA ASP A 405 6.63 8.48 -7.80
C ASP A 405 5.32 8.66 -7.02
N PRO A 406 5.24 8.20 -5.76
CA PRO A 406 4.04 8.36 -4.94
C PRO A 406 3.69 9.83 -4.64
N ALA A 407 4.66 10.73 -4.70
CA ALA A 407 4.44 12.15 -4.38
C ALA A 407 3.91 12.96 -5.58
N LEU A 408 3.98 12.41 -6.80
CA LEU A 408 3.59 13.11 -8.03
C LEU A 408 2.12 13.58 -8.05
N PRO A 409 1.11 12.76 -7.68
CA PRO A 409 -0.28 13.24 -7.65
C PRO A 409 -0.48 14.42 -6.70
N ILE A 410 0.16 14.39 -5.52
CA ILE A 410 0.06 15.45 -4.52
C ILE A 410 0.81 16.71 -5.00
N ALA A 411 1.98 16.55 -5.63
CA ALA A 411 2.72 17.66 -6.21
C ALA A 411 1.87 18.41 -7.25
N GLY A 412 1.27 17.67 -8.18
CA GLY A 412 0.35 18.20 -9.18
C GLY A 412 -0.85 18.92 -8.55
N ALA A 413 -1.53 18.29 -7.57
CA ALA A 413 -2.65 18.89 -6.84
C ALA A 413 -2.30 20.20 -6.13
N ARG A 414 -1.02 20.39 -5.80
CA ARG A 414 -0.50 21.61 -5.16
C ARG A 414 0.05 22.63 -6.16
N GLY A 415 -0.04 22.35 -7.46
CA GLY A 415 0.41 23.22 -8.53
C GLY A 415 1.91 23.19 -8.78
N PHE A 416 2.63 22.16 -8.33
CA PHE A 416 4.04 21.99 -8.64
C PHE A 416 4.23 21.28 -9.96
N GLU A 417 5.13 21.80 -10.77
CA GLU A 417 5.66 21.12 -11.94
C GLU A 417 6.80 20.18 -11.51
N THR A 418 6.84 18.97 -12.05
CA THR A 418 7.83 17.95 -11.67
C THR A 418 8.77 17.67 -12.83
N ARG A 419 10.08 17.79 -12.53
CA ARG A 419 11.17 17.43 -13.42
C ARG A 419 11.98 16.30 -12.79
N TYR A 420 12.17 15.21 -13.51
CA TYR A 420 13.11 14.17 -13.14
C TYR A 420 14.49 14.51 -13.67
N LEU A 421 15.50 14.31 -12.83
CA LEU A 421 16.92 14.47 -13.16
C LEU A 421 17.57 13.11 -12.97
N TRP A 422 18.27 12.63 -13.99
CA TRP A 422 18.89 11.32 -13.96
C TRP A 422 20.34 11.38 -14.40
N ARG A 423 21.15 10.49 -13.84
CA ARG A 423 22.59 10.34 -14.13
C ARG A 423 22.98 8.88 -14.14
N ILE A 424 23.95 8.53 -14.97
CA ILE A 424 24.51 7.19 -15.07
C ILE A 424 26.01 7.26 -14.82
N TYR A 425 26.52 6.32 -14.04
CA TYR A 425 27.92 6.21 -13.65
C TYR A 425 28.43 4.79 -13.91
N TYR A 426 29.74 4.66 -14.08
CA TYR A 426 30.39 3.39 -13.77
C TYR A 426 30.29 3.13 -12.27
N GLU A 427 30.09 1.87 -11.89
CA GLU A 427 30.17 1.48 -10.49
C GLU A 427 31.54 1.84 -9.89
N GLY A 428 31.54 2.46 -8.72
CA GLY A 428 32.75 2.96 -8.04
C GLY A 428 33.29 4.30 -8.55
N SER A 429 32.69 4.89 -9.60
CA SER A 429 33.07 6.21 -10.11
C SER A 429 32.16 7.32 -9.58
N SER A 430 32.73 8.52 -9.38
CA SER A 430 31.98 9.75 -9.11
C SER A 430 31.72 10.58 -10.38
N VAL A 431 32.34 10.23 -11.51
CA VAL A 431 32.17 10.90 -12.80
C VAL A 431 30.99 10.27 -13.53
N HIS A 432 29.94 11.06 -13.81
CA HIS A 432 28.79 10.61 -14.58
C HIS A 432 29.17 10.53 -16.07
N MET A 433 28.74 9.46 -16.72
CA MET A 433 28.99 9.23 -18.15
C MET A 433 27.85 9.73 -19.03
N ALA A 434 26.65 9.80 -18.45
CA ALA A 434 25.46 10.31 -19.12
C ALA A 434 24.57 10.96 -18.06
N GLU A 435 23.85 12.00 -18.48
CA GLU A 435 22.82 12.62 -17.68
C GLU A 435 21.69 13.11 -18.58
N GLY A 436 20.55 13.39 -17.96
CA GLY A 436 19.40 13.89 -18.67
C GLY A 436 18.30 14.36 -17.74
N SER A 437 17.22 14.83 -18.35
CA SER A 437 16.06 15.28 -17.61
C SER A 437 14.76 15.00 -18.35
N TYR A 438 13.70 14.74 -17.58
CA TYR A 438 12.37 14.49 -18.11
C TYR A 438 11.35 15.35 -17.37
N GLN A 439 10.65 16.22 -18.10
CA GLN A 439 9.59 17.06 -17.55
C GLN A 439 8.26 16.31 -17.62
N VAL A 440 7.51 16.29 -16.52
CA VAL A 440 6.15 15.77 -16.51
C VAL A 440 5.17 16.86 -16.96
N GLU A 441 4.33 16.51 -17.91
CA GLU A 441 3.19 17.33 -18.30
C GLU A 441 1.97 17.01 -17.43
N GLY A 442 1.41 18.04 -16.79
CA GLY A 442 0.19 17.96 -16.01
C GLY A 442 0.28 17.11 -14.73
N VAL A 443 -0.88 16.79 -14.17
CA VAL A 443 -0.99 15.84 -13.04
C VAL A 443 -1.00 14.43 -13.62
N LYS A 444 -0.28 13.50 -12.98
CA LYS A 444 -0.28 12.07 -13.34
C LYS A 444 -0.45 11.19 -12.11
N SER A 445 -0.78 9.92 -12.35
CA SER A 445 -1.05 8.89 -11.35
C SER A 445 0.17 8.43 -10.54
N GLY A 446 1.39 8.83 -10.94
CA GLY A 446 2.63 8.47 -10.26
C GLY A 446 3.42 7.32 -10.90
N ALA A 447 3.01 6.78 -12.04
CA ALA A 447 3.85 5.85 -12.83
C ALA A 447 4.52 6.57 -13.99
N ILE A 448 5.84 6.42 -14.13
CA ILE A 448 6.64 7.17 -15.11
C ILE A 448 7.56 6.22 -15.87
N LYS A 449 7.60 6.38 -17.19
CA LYS A 449 8.56 5.73 -18.09
C LYS A 449 9.34 6.80 -18.84
N ILE A 450 10.66 6.70 -18.81
CA ILE A 450 11.60 7.62 -19.46
C ILE A 450 12.36 6.86 -20.55
N ASP A 451 12.33 7.40 -21.75
CA ASP A 451 13.26 7.04 -22.83
C ASP A 451 14.56 7.81 -22.58
N LEU A 452 15.61 7.10 -22.15
CA LEU A 452 16.87 7.73 -21.76
C LEU A 452 17.55 8.38 -22.96
N GLN A 453 17.42 7.81 -24.16
CA GLN A 453 18.04 8.37 -25.35
C GLN A 453 17.41 9.71 -25.74
N LYS A 454 16.09 9.84 -25.62
CA LYS A 454 15.37 11.09 -25.92
C LYS A 454 15.59 12.20 -24.90
N THR A 455 15.94 11.84 -23.67
CA THR A 455 16.02 12.77 -22.54
C THR A 455 17.45 13.09 -22.11
N ALA A 456 18.43 12.46 -22.75
CA ALA A 456 19.84 12.68 -22.50
C ALA A 456 20.31 14.07 -22.95
N VAL A 457 21.27 14.61 -22.23
CA VAL A 457 22.08 15.73 -22.71
C VAL A 457 23.12 15.16 -23.68
N GLY A 458 22.99 15.48 -24.97
CA GLY A 458 23.89 14.97 -26.01
C GLY A 458 23.56 13.54 -26.44
N THR A 459 24.59 12.82 -26.91
CA THR A 459 24.42 11.43 -27.40
C THR A 459 24.60 10.44 -26.26
N LEU A 460 23.60 9.59 -26.04
CA LEU A 460 23.66 8.53 -25.04
C LEU A 460 24.39 7.29 -25.59
N ASN A 461 25.56 6.99 -25.02
CA ASN A 461 26.33 5.78 -25.33
C ASN A 461 26.63 5.02 -24.04
N LEU A 462 25.88 3.94 -23.79
CA LEU A 462 26.05 3.11 -22.60
C LEU A 462 26.91 1.88 -22.92
N PRO A 463 27.93 1.56 -22.11
CA PRO A 463 28.75 0.37 -22.32
C PRO A 463 27.96 -0.89 -21.95
N ALA A 464 28.07 -1.91 -22.80
CA ALA A 464 27.63 -3.25 -22.48
C ALA A 464 28.63 -3.97 -21.56
N GLU A 465 28.16 -4.98 -20.82
CA GLU A 465 28.95 -5.90 -19.99
C GLU A 465 29.73 -5.24 -18.83
N LYS A 466 29.35 -4.01 -18.44
CA LYS A 466 29.96 -3.31 -17.31
C LYS A 466 28.89 -2.91 -16.29
N PRO A 467 29.15 -3.09 -14.98
CA PRO A 467 28.27 -2.58 -13.94
C PRO A 467 28.13 -1.06 -13.98
N LEU A 468 26.87 -0.62 -14.08
CA LEU A 468 26.46 0.77 -14.09
C LEU A 468 25.58 1.09 -12.90
N VAL A 469 25.60 2.34 -12.46
CA VAL A 469 24.69 2.88 -11.45
C VAL A 469 23.82 3.94 -12.11
N PHE A 470 22.51 3.77 -12.02
CA PHE A 470 21.53 4.79 -12.39
C PHE A 470 21.10 5.54 -11.13
N GLU A 471 21.27 6.86 -11.11
CA GLU A 471 20.81 7.76 -10.06
C GLU A 471 19.63 8.59 -10.57
N LEU A 472 18.57 8.68 -9.77
CA LEU A 472 17.34 9.38 -10.09
C LEU A 472 16.89 10.28 -8.94
N GLY A 473 16.62 11.54 -9.26
CA GLY A 473 16.00 12.50 -8.37
C GLY A 473 14.88 13.26 -9.05
N THR A 474 14.15 14.03 -8.25
CA THR A 474 13.15 14.97 -8.72
C THR A 474 13.48 16.37 -8.26
N GLN A 475 13.13 17.33 -9.10
CA GLN A 475 12.97 18.72 -8.72
C GLN A 475 11.52 19.13 -8.99
N ARG A 476 10.86 19.64 -7.95
CA ARG A 476 9.50 20.13 -8.01
C ARG A 476 9.51 21.65 -7.85
N VAL A 477 8.96 22.37 -8.83
CA VAL A 477 8.97 23.83 -8.85
C VAL A 477 7.54 24.35 -8.91
N HIS A 478 7.19 25.26 -7.99
CA HIS A 478 5.91 25.96 -8.09
C HIS A 478 6.05 27.16 -9.03
N PRO A 479 5.33 27.24 -10.16
CA PRO A 479 5.58 28.23 -11.21
C PRO A 479 5.29 29.67 -10.78
N ARG A 480 4.50 29.87 -9.72
CA ARG A 480 4.15 31.20 -9.19
C ARG A 480 4.89 31.60 -7.93
N GLU A 481 5.31 30.62 -7.13
CA GLU A 481 5.94 30.87 -5.81
C GLU A 481 7.46 30.68 -5.91
N PHE A 482 7.95 30.12 -7.03
CA PHE A 482 9.34 29.77 -7.30
C PHE A 482 9.98 28.88 -6.22
N ASN A 483 9.17 28.27 -5.34
CA ASN A 483 9.62 27.31 -4.36
C ASN A 483 10.13 26.05 -5.08
N ARG A 484 11.34 25.60 -4.70
CA ARG A 484 12.01 24.44 -5.30
C ARG A 484 12.23 23.38 -4.24
N LEU A 485 11.73 22.18 -4.49
CA LEU A 485 11.84 21.04 -3.59
C LEU A 485 12.50 19.89 -4.33
N ASN A 486 13.54 19.31 -3.75
CA ASN A 486 14.24 18.17 -4.32
C ASN A 486 13.95 16.92 -3.51
N SER A 487 13.75 15.77 -4.18
CA SER A 487 13.65 14.50 -3.47
C SER A 487 15.02 14.00 -3.01
N LYS A 488 15.01 13.02 -2.10
CA LYS A 488 16.16 12.12 -1.94
C LYS A 488 16.45 11.42 -3.28
N MET A 489 17.74 11.21 -3.55
CA MET A 489 18.19 10.45 -4.71
C MET A 489 17.93 8.95 -4.50
N ALA A 490 17.43 8.29 -5.52
CA ALA A 490 17.32 6.84 -5.60
C ALA A 490 18.40 6.28 -6.52
N LYS A 491 18.94 5.10 -6.21
CA LYS A 491 19.98 4.45 -7.00
C LYS A 491 19.62 3.00 -7.28
N ILE A 492 19.90 2.53 -8.50
CA ILE A 492 19.91 1.11 -8.84
C ILE A 492 21.20 0.75 -9.55
N ARG A 493 21.62 -0.50 -9.42
CA ARG A 493 22.69 -1.10 -10.22
C ARG A 493 22.08 -1.84 -11.39
N PHE A 494 22.72 -1.80 -12.55
CA PHE A 494 22.31 -2.57 -13.72
C PHE A 494 23.50 -2.89 -14.62
N VAL A 495 23.35 -3.92 -15.46
CA VAL A 495 24.29 -4.29 -16.52
C VAL A 495 23.53 -4.46 -17.81
N ILE A 496 24.10 -3.96 -18.90
CA ILE A 496 23.55 -4.16 -20.24
C ILE A 496 24.21 -5.39 -20.86
N HIS A 497 23.47 -6.48 -20.97
CA HIS A 497 23.94 -7.72 -21.57
C HIS A 497 23.73 -7.72 -23.09
N LYS A 498 24.78 -8.00 -23.87
CA LYS A 498 24.71 -8.03 -25.34
C LYS A 498 23.78 -9.13 -25.82
N GLY A 499 22.83 -8.76 -26.68
CA GLY A 499 21.87 -9.70 -27.25
C GLY A 499 20.83 -10.22 -26.25
N PHE A 500 20.78 -9.65 -25.03
CA PHE A 500 19.75 -9.99 -24.06
C PHE A 500 18.41 -9.38 -24.46
N ASN A 501 17.36 -10.18 -24.41
CA ASN A 501 16.00 -9.71 -24.68
C ASN A 501 15.32 -9.33 -23.35
N TYR A 502 15.06 -8.04 -23.14
CA TYR A 502 14.40 -7.55 -21.94
C TYR A 502 12.87 -7.65 -21.98
N GLU A 503 12.27 -7.83 -23.17
CA GLU A 503 10.82 -7.89 -23.32
C GLU A 503 10.37 -9.34 -23.52
N ALA A 504 9.40 -9.76 -22.71
CA ALA A 504 8.79 -11.07 -22.87
C ALA A 504 7.88 -11.13 -24.09
N SER A 505 7.63 -12.34 -24.58
CA SER A 505 6.58 -12.58 -25.58
C SER A 505 5.22 -12.14 -25.05
N ASN A 506 4.31 -11.73 -25.94
CA ASN A 506 2.93 -11.41 -25.56
C ASN A 506 2.27 -12.61 -24.86
N ASN A 507 1.76 -12.41 -23.64
CA ASN A 507 1.10 -13.41 -22.79
C ASN A 507 2.00 -14.59 -22.34
N PRO A 508 3.04 -14.34 -21.54
CA PRO A 508 3.86 -15.43 -20.99
C PRO A 508 3.01 -16.30 -20.05
N LYS A 509 3.17 -17.63 -20.16
CA LYS A 509 2.59 -18.57 -19.19
C LYS A 509 3.49 -18.64 -17.97
N ILE A 510 2.97 -18.20 -16.83
CA ILE A 510 3.64 -18.27 -15.54
C ILE A 510 3.18 -19.54 -14.81
N LYS A 511 4.14 -20.33 -14.35
CA LYS A 511 3.93 -21.51 -13.51
C LYS A 511 4.13 -21.12 -12.05
N ILE A 512 3.31 -21.65 -11.16
CA ILE A 512 3.50 -21.51 -9.71
C ILE A 512 4.24 -22.74 -9.21
N ILE A 513 5.30 -22.54 -8.45
CA ILE A 513 6.11 -23.60 -7.84
C ILE A 513 5.96 -23.47 -6.33
N TYR A 514 5.34 -24.45 -5.70
CA TYR A 514 5.20 -24.51 -4.24
C TYR A 514 6.33 -25.34 -3.62
N PRO A 515 6.78 -25.02 -2.40
CA PRO A 515 7.78 -25.81 -1.70
C PRO A 515 7.20 -27.16 -1.26
N ASP A 516 8.09 -28.10 -0.91
CA ASP A 516 7.73 -29.42 -0.41
C ASP A 516 7.23 -29.39 1.03
N ARG A 517 5.99 -28.89 1.21
CA ARG A 517 5.27 -28.88 2.48
C ARG A 517 3.90 -29.54 2.38
N PRO A 518 3.47 -30.30 3.41
CA PRO A 518 2.13 -30.91 3.46
C PRO A 518 0.98 -29.94 3.13
N ILE A 519 1.03 -28.72 3.67
CA ILE A 519 0.01 -27.67 3.47
C ILE A 519 -0.17 -27.25 2.01
N PHE A 520 0.82 -27.51 1.14
CA PHE A 520 0.77 -27.16 -0.28
C PHE A 520 0.62 -28.37 -1.21
N GLU A 521 0.56 -29.61 -0.69
CA GLU A 521 0.49 -30.81 -1.53
C GLU A 521 -0.73 -30.83 -2.44
N ALA A 522 -1.88 -30.29 -1.99
CA ALA A 522 -3.08 -30.18 -2.82
C ALA A 522 -2.98 -29.12 -3.94
N LEU A 523 -1.98 -28.24 -3.89
CA LEU A 523 -1.80 -27.13 -4.84
C LEU A 523 -0.79 -27.43 -5.94
N LYS A 524 0.15 -28.34 -5.69
CA LYS A 524 1.06 -28.89 -6.71
C LYS A 524 0.26 -29.62 -7.79
#